data_AF-Q74G14-F1
#
_entry.id   AF-Q74G14-F1
#
_cell.length_a   1.000
_cell.length_b   1.000
_cell.length_c   1.000
_cell.angle_alpha   90.00
_cell.angle_beta   90.00
_cell.angle_gamma   90.00
#
_symmetry.space_group_name_H-M   'P 1'
#
loop_
_entity.id
_entity.type
_entity.pdbx_description
1 polymer ?
#
loop_
_entity_poly.entity_id
_entity_poly.type
_entity_poly.pdbx_seq_one_letter_code
_entity_poly.pdbx_strand_id
1 'polypeptide(L)'
;MMFRLGWGILVCLFLALAAGCYHLRLEPAALPVQRAVTARSAADVFDRVRDVLVQDGYAVERDERRDNGEGGVITCGYRHFSTRAGGISQPVGGRLYYHRLMITVNGGEEGAEILMESTGLEIRSSYVYEEGGAVRSFAKRYPYEQYPGMFDLKAVDRELARVRGMLEAALRQGER
;
A
#
# COMPACT_ATOMS: atom_id res chain seq x y z
N MET A 1 -52.06 5.34 25.99
CA MET A 1 -51.73 4.56 24.77
C MET A 1 -50.61 5.20 23.92
N MET A 2 -50.45 6.52 23.92
CA MET A 2 -49.43 7.25 23.12
C MET A 2 -47.96 6.98 23.50
N PHE A 3 -47.66 6.71 24.79
CA PHE A 3 -46.28 6.44 25.24
C PHE A 3 -45.64 5.17 24.64
N ARG A 4 -46.46 4.16 24.29
CA ARG A 4 -45.96 2.91 23.70
C ARG A 4 -45.60 3.04 22.22
N LEU A 5 -46.25 3.95 21.50
CA LEU A 5 -45.95 4.24 20.09
C LEU A 5 -44.61 4.97 19.93
N GLY A 6 -44.32 5.94 20.80
CA GLY A 6 -43.06 6.67 20.78
C GLY A 6 -41.84 5.76 21.01
N TRP A 7 -41.94 4.84 21.98
CA TRP A 7 -40.90 3.84 22.22
C TRP A 7 -40.74 2.84 21.07
N GLY A 8 -41.83 2.39 20.46
CA GLY A 8 -41.77 1.51 19.29
C GLY A 8 -41.06 2.17 18.10
N ILE A 9 -41.35 3.44 17.83
CA ILE A 9 -40.66 4.21 16.78
C ILE A 9 -39.19 4.38 17.13
N LEU A 10 -38.85 4.70 18.38
CA LEU A 10 -37.47 4.89 18.82
C LEU A 10 -36.64 3.60 18.68
N VAL A 11 -37.21 2.45 19.02
CA VAL A 11 -36.57 1.14 18.88
C VAL A 11 -36.39 0.77 17.41
N CYS A 12 -37.39 1.02 16.55
CA CYS A 12 -37.25 0.81 15.12
C CYS A 12 -36.18 1.73 14.50
N LEU A 13 -36.09 2.99 14.93
CA LEU A 13 -35.05 3.92 14.51
C LEU A 13 -33.66 3.48 14.99
N PHE A 14 -33.55 3.01 16.23
CA PHE A 14 -32.30 2.49 16.78
C PHE A 14 -31.85 1.22 16.05
N LEU A 15 -32.76 0.30 15.72
CA LEU A 15 -32.46 -0.91 14.96
C LEU A 15 -32.08 -0.59 13.50
N ALA A 16 -32.72 0.38 12.86
CA ALA A 16 -32.36 0.83 11.52
C ALA A 16 -30.97 1.52 11.50
N LEU A 17 -30.66 2.33 12.51
CA LEU A 17 -29.35 2.96 12.66
C LEU A 17 -28.26 1.93 13.04
N ALA A 18 -28.57 0.97 13.91
CA ALA A 18 -27.66 -0.10 14.31
C ALA A 18 -27.37 -1.07 13.15
N ALA A 19 -28.36 -1.36 12.30
CA ALA A 19 -28.15 -2.11 11.06
C ALA A 19 -27.23 -1.35 10.07
N GLY A 20 -27.32 -0.02 10.03
CA GLY A 20 -26.42 0.83 9.24
C GLY A 20 -24.96 0.80 9.72
N CYS A 21 -24.71 0.62 11.01
CA CYS A 21 -23.36 0.55 11.58
C CYS A 21 -22.62 -0.77 11.28
N TYR A 22 -23.34 -1.85 10.95
CA TYR A 22 -22.75 -3.17 10.69
C TYR A 22 -22.54 -3.48 9.20
N HIS A 23 -23.05 -2.64 8.28
CA HIS A 23 -23.06 -2.91 6.83
C HIS A 23 -22.39 -1.86 5.95
N LEU A 24 -21.84 -0.79 6.51
CA LEU A 24 -20.94 0.10 5.77
C LEU A 24 -19.55 -0.54 5.67
N ARG A 25 -19.46 -1.63 4.90
CA ARG A 25 -18.19 -2.13 4.40
C ARG A 25 -17.71 -1.04 3.45
N LEU A 26 -16.78 -0.20 3.93
CA LEU A 26 -16.16 0.81 3.09
C LEU A 26 -15.63 0.10 1.84
N GLU A 27 -16.01 0.56 0.66
CA GLU A 27 -15.43 0.05 -0.57
C GLU A 27 -13.94 0.47 -0.62
N PRO A 28 -13.06 -0.38 -1.13
CA PRO A 28 -11.66 -0.02 -1.29
C PRO A 28 -11.54 1.17 -2.25
N ALA A 29 -11.10 2.31 -1.72
CA ALA A 29 -10.74 3.45 -2.53
C ALA A 29 -9.53 3.12 -3.42
N ALA A 30 -9.44 3.78 -4.57
CA ALA A 30 -8.29 3.67 -5.47
C ALA A 30 -6.99 4.02 -4.73
N LEU A 31 -5.94 3.24 -5.00
CA LEU A 31 -4.64 3.46 -4.42
C LEU A 31 -3.93 4.64 -5.10
N PRO A 32 -3.13 5.41 -4.35
CA PRO A 32 -2.44 6.56 -4.90
C PRO A 32 -1.45 6.15 -6.00
N VAL A 33 -1.27 7.04 -6.98
CA VAL A 33 -0.33 6.90 -8.09
C VAL A 33 0.58 8.11 -8.09
N GLN A 34 1.89 7.88 -8.24
CA GLN A 34 2.89 8.92 -8.40
C GLN A 34 3.49 8.88 -9.80
N ARG A 35 3.85 10.05 -10.32
CA ARG A 35 4.39 10.22 -11.68
C ARG A 35 5.69 11.01 -11.64
N ALA A 36 6.66 10.61 -12.46
CA ALA A 36 7.88 11.36 -12.75
C ALA A 36 8.18 11.32 -14.26
N VAL A 37 8.86 12.34 -14.77
CA VAL A 37 9.26 12.43 -16.19
C VAL A 37 10.74 12.81 -16.26
N THR A 38 11.45 12.25 -17.24
CA THR A 38 12.88 12.50 -17.49
C THR A 38 13.16 12.56 -18.98
N ALA A 39 14.25 13.26 -19.35
CA ALA A 39 14.75 13.34 -20.72
C ALA A 39 15.63 12.13 -21.11
N ARG A 40 15.88 11.20 -20.17
CA ARG A 40 16.66 9.98 -20.46
C ARG A 40 15.80 8.96 -21.21
N SER A 41 16.47 8.12 -22.01
CA SER A 41 15.79 7.06 -22.76
C SER A 41 15.06 6.08 -21.83
N ALA A 42 13.91 5.57 -22.28
CA ALA A 42 13.10 4.64 -21.49
C ALA A 42 13.85 3.35 -21.14
N ALA A 43 14.70 2.84 -22.03
CA ALA A 43 15.53 1.67 -21.80
C ALA A 43 16.51 1.87 -20.62
N ASP A 44 17.24 2.98 -20.62
CA ASP A 44 18.21 3.34 -19.57
C ASP A 44 17.51 3.62 -18.24
N VAL A 45 16.38 4.33 -18.28
CA VAL A 45 15.54 4.59 -17.10
C VAL A 45 15.04 3.29 -16.49
N PHE A 46 14.58 2.34 -17.31
CA PHE A 46 14.09 1.04 -16.85
C PHE A 46 15.16 0.27 -16.08
N ASP A 47 16.35 0.13 -16.66
CA ASP A 47 17.47 -0.57 -16.04
C ASP A 47 17.90 0.14 -14.73
N ARG A 48 17.95 1.47 -14.74
CA ARG A 48 18.32 2.25 -13.55
C ARG A 48 17.28 2.16 -12.44
N VAL A 49 16.00 2.22 -12.77
CA VAL A 49 14.90 2.06 -11.80
C VAL A 49 15.00 0.70 -11.13
N ARG A 50 15.18 -0.37 -11.90
CA ARG A 50 15.34 -1.73 -11.39
C ARG A 50 16.48 -1.83 -10.38
N ASP A 51 17.65 -1.32 -10.74
CA ASP A 51 18.83 -1.34 -9.86
C ASP A 51 18.59 -0.60 -8.55
N VAL A 52 17.98 0.60 -8.62
CA VAL A 52 17.69 1.42 -7.44
C VAL A 52 16.66 0.73 -6.53
N LEU A 53 15.63 0.10 -7.10
CA LEU A 53 14.64 -0.65 -6.32
C LEU A 53 15.28 -1.82 -5.57
N VAL A 54 16.15 -2.59 -6.25
CA VAL A 54 16.88 -3.70 -5.62
C VAL A 54 17.80 -3.17 -4.52
N GLN A 55 18.49 -2.05 -4.75
CA GLN A 55 19.34 -1.39 -3.74
C GLN A 55 18.55 -0.92 -2.51
N ASP A 56 17.33 -0.43 -2.69
CA ASP A 56 16.41 -0.02 -1.60
C ASP A 56 15.77 -1.22 -0.88
N GLY A 57 16.04 -2.44 -1.33
CA GLY A 57 15.59 -3.69 -0.71
C GLY A 57 14.22 -4.17 -1.19
N TYR A 58 13.76 -3.74 -2.37
CA TYR A 58 12.63 -4.39 -3.03
C TYR A 58 13.07 -5.71 -3.68
N ALA A 59 12.26 -6.75 -3.50
CA ALA A 59 12.37 -7.98 -4.27
C ALA A 59 11.58 -7.82 -5.58
N VAL A 60 12.26 -7.90 -6.73
CA VAL A 60 11.60 -7.88 -8.04
C VAL A 60 11.01 -9.27 -8.32
N GLU A 61 9.69 -9.33 -8.53
CA GLU A 61 8.97 -10.57 -8.83
C GLU A 61 8.74 -10.76 -10.34
N ARG A 62 8.52 -9.66 -11.06
CA ARG A 62 8.32 -9.66 -12.51
C ARG A 62 9.01 -8.46 -13.13
N ASP A 63 9.61 -8.69 -14.29
CA ASP A 63 10.37 -7.71 -15.05
C ASP A 63 10.01 -7.90 -16.53
N GLU A 64 9.18 -7.00 -17.05
CA GLU A 64 8.61 -7.08 -18.40
C GLU A 64 9.12 -5.93 -19.25
N ARG A 65 10.28 -6.13 -19.86
CA ARG A 65 10.82 -5.20 -20.83
C ARG A 65 10.07 -5.31 -22.16
N ARG A 66 9.80 -4.17 -22.80
CA ARG A 66 9.30 -4.14 -24.18
C ARG A 66 10.49 -4.18 -25.15
N ASP A 67 10.39 -5.04 -26.16
CA ASP A 67 11.50 -5.34 -27.09
C ASP A 67 11.92 -4.15 -27.97
N ASN A 68 11.07 -3.13 -28.09
CA ASN A 68 11.26 -1.94 -28.92
C ASN A 68 11.96 -0.78 -28.20
N GLY A 69 12.46 -0.99 -26.98
CA GLY A 69 13.14 0.07 -26.22
C GLY A 69 12.19 1.09 -25.57
N GLU A 70 10.87 0.86 -25.59
CA GLU A 70 9.87 1.78 -25.02
C GLU A 70 9.73 1.69 -23.48
N GLY A 71 10.66 1.01 -22.82
CA GLY A 71 10.63 0.75 -21.37
C GLY A 71 9.99 -0.59 -21.04
N GLY A 72 9.10 -0.61 -20.04
CA GLY A 72 8.55 -1.86 -19.52
C GLY A 72 7.82 -1.70 -18.18
N VAL A 73 7.47 -2.83 -17.58
CA VAL A 73 6.81 -2.90 -16.26
C VAL A 73 7.68 -3.71 -15.29
N ILE A 74 7.94 -3.14 -14.11
CA ILE A 74 8.61 -3.82 -12.99
C ILE A 74 7.57 -4.02 -11.89
N THR A 75 7.34 -5.26 -11.49
CA THR A 75 6.48 -5.60 -10.34
C THR A 75 7.34 -6.16 -9.21
N CYS A 76 7.26 -5.52 -8.06
CA CYS A 76 7.94 -5.96 -6.85
C CYS A 76 7.02 -6.84 -5.99
N GLY A 77 7.61 -7.57 -5.04
CA GLY A 77 6.88 -8.23 -3.97
C GLY A 77 6.49 -7.29 -2.84
N TYR A 78 5.79 -7.84 -1.85
CA TYR A 78 5.40 -7.09 -0.65
C TYR A 78 6.63 -6.67 0.16
N ARG A 79 6.83 -5.36 0.30
CA ARG A 79 7.87 -4.77 1.15
C ARG A 79 7.26 -4.04 2.33
N HIS A 80 7.85 -4.24 3.51
CA HIS A 80 7.52 -3.45 4.71
C HIS A 80 8.00 -2.01 4.52
N PHE A 81 7.14 -1.04 4.79
CA PHE A 81 7.50 0.38 4.64
C PHE A 81 7.15 1.24 5.86
N SER A 82 6.28 0.77 6.75
CA SER A 82 5.88 1.55 7.93
C SER A 82 5.46 0.65 9.07
N THR A 83 5.84 1.05 10.29
CA THR A 83 5.34 0.46 11.52
C THR A 83 4.54 1.51 12.26
N ARG A 84 3.25 1.26 12.43
CA ARG A 84 2.42 2.10 13.31
C ARG A 84 2.31 1.42 14.66
N ALA A 85 3.12 1.87 15.60
CA ALA A 85 2.92 1.55 17.01
C ALA A 85 1.62 2.25 17.45
N GLY A 86 0.53 1.51 17.60
CA GLY A 86 -0.67 2.04 18.25
C GLY A 86 -0.60 1.83 19.76
N GLY A 87 -1.35 2.63 20.51
CA GLY A 87 -1.30 2.70 21.97
C GLY A 87 -1.73 1.44 22.74
N ILE A 88 -2.25 1.64 23.94
CA ILE A 88 -2.41 0.66 25.05
C ILE A 88 -3.04 -0.71 24.67
N SER A 89 -3.70 -0.84 23.52
CA SER A 89 -4.38 -2.07 23.04
C SER A 89 -3.79 -2.72 21.78
N GLN A 90 -2.64 -2.29 21.27
CA GLN A 90 -2.05 -2.89 20.05
C GLN A 90 -1.02 -3.98 20.36
N PRO A 91 -0.86 -4.97 19.46
CA PRO A 91 0.11 -6.04 19.64
C PRO A 91 1.53 -5.49 19.82
N VAL A 92 2.35 -6.22 20.59
CA VAL A 92 3.79 -5.98 20.71
C VAL A 92 4.41 -6.06 19.30
N GLY A 93 4.86 -4.92 18.76
CA GLY A 93 5.35 -4.79 17.38
C GLY A 93 4.47 -3.93 16.45
N GLY A 94 3.27 -3.53 16.89
CA GLY A 94 2.37 -2.63 16.16
C GLY A 94 1.79 -3.23 14.89
N ARG A 95 1.20 -2.36 14.05
CA ARG A 95 0.73 -2.73 12.71
C ARG A 95 1.84 -2.49 11.70
N LEU A 96 2.31 -3.56 11.08
CA LEU A 96 3.33 -3.50 10.03
C LEU A 96 2.64 -3.37 8.68
N TYR A 97 2.88 -2.26 7.99
CA TYR A 97 2.33 -1.97 6.68
C TYR A 97 3.25 -2.49 5.59
N TYR A 98 2.67 -3.24 4.67
CA TYR A 98 3.33 -3.79 3.49
C TYR A 98 2.61 -3.30 2.25
N HIS A 99 3.39 -3.00 1.21
CA HIS A 99 2.84 -2.69 -0.10
C HIS A 99 3.58 -3.45 -1.19
N ARG A 100 2.85 -3.71 -2.27
CA ARG A 100 3.38 -4.26 -3.52
C ARG A 100 3.50 -3.12 -4.51
N LEU A 101 4.74 -2.80 -4.92
CA LEU A 101 5.01 -1.70 -5.84
C LEU A 101 5.03 -2.21 -7.28
N MET A 102 4.36 -1.49 -8.17
CA MET A 102 4.49 -1.62 -9.61
C MET A 102 5.04 -0.31 -10.17
N ILE A 103 6.07 -0.41 -11.01
CA ILE A 103 6.59 0.71 -11.77
C ILE A 103 6.42 0.44 -13.25
N THR A 104 5.75 1.36 -13.94
CA THR A 104 5.65 1.36 -15.39
C THR A 104 6.55 2.46 -15.94
N VAL A 105 7.46 2.11 -16.83
CA VAL A 105 8.28 3.04 -17.59
C VAL A 105 7.76 3.03 -19.03
N ASN A 106 7.32 4.20 -19.51
CA ASN A 106 6.89 4.40 -20.89
C ASN A 106 7.76 5.48 -21.53
N GLY A 107 8.08 5.36 -22.81
CA GLY A 107 8.77 6.43 -23.54
C GLY A 107 9.53 5.91 -24.74
N GLY A 108 10.59 6.62 -25.11
CA GLY A 108 11.46 6.28 -26.23
C GLY A 108 12.88 6.78 -25.99
N GLU A 109 13.60 7.15 -27.04
CA GLU A 109 14.99 7.64 -26.92
C GLU A 109 15.10 9.03 -26.30
N GLU A 110 14.12 9.90 -26.54
CA GLU A 110 14.15 11.32 -26.15
C GLU A 110 13.58 11.60 -24.74
N GLY A 111 13.08 10.56 -24.06
CA GLY A 111 12.52 10.73 -22.73
C GLY A 111 11.69 9.54 -22.26
N ALA A 112 11.45 9.53 -20.96
CA ALA A 112 10.67 8.51 -20.29
C ALA A 112 9.75 9.11 -19.21
N GLU A 113 8.57 8.52 -19.10
CA GLU A 113 7.64 8.67 -18.02
C GLU A 113 7.69 7.45 -17.11
N ILE A 114 7.69 7.71 -15.81
CA ILE A 114 7.70 6.70 -14.75
C ILE A 114 6.41 6.85 -13.95
N LEU A 115 5.59 5.80 -13.95
CA LEU A 115 4.39 5.68 -13.13
C LEU A 115 4.66 4.70 -11.99
N MET A 116 4.39 5.11 -10.75
CA MET A 116 4.59 4.32 -9.54
C MET A 116 3.25 4.10 -8.85
N GLU A 117 2.91 2.84 -8.64
CA GLU A 117 1.61 2.43 -8.12
C GLU A 117 1.78 1.38 -7.03
N SER A 118 1.03 1.53 -5.94
CA SER A 118 0.83 0.41 -5.02
C SER A 118 -0.28 -0.47 -5.58
N THR A 119 0.03 -1.71 -5.96
CA THR A 119 -0.94 -2.67 -6.53
C THR A 119 -1.53 -3.62 -5.50
N GLY A 120 -0.99 -3.63 -4.29
CA GLY A 120 -1.51 -4.43 -3.19
C GLY A 120 -1.05 -3.87 -1.85
N LEU A 121 -1.93 -3.95 -0.85
CA LEU A 121 -1.65 -3.48 0.50
C LEU A 121 -2.02 -4.53 1.53
N GLU A 122 -1.14 -4.75 2.49
CA GLU A 122 -1.36 -5.68 3.60
C GLU A 122 -0.92 -5.04 4.92
N ILE A 123 -1.71 -5.24 5.97
CA ILE A 123 -1.22 -5.12 7.34
C ILE A 123 -0.89 -6.52 7.84
N ARG A 124 0.29 -6.67 8.43
CA ARG A 124 0.69 -7.91 9.12
C ARG A 124 0.87 -7.60 10.60
N SER A 125 0.23 -8.41 11.43
CA SER A 125 0.30 -8.29 12.88
C SER A 125 0.70 -9.65 13.47
N SER A 126 1.56 -9.62 14.48
CA SER A 126 1.94 -10.78 15.26
C SER A 126 1.48 -10.59 16.69
N TYR A 127 0.86 -11.62 17.25
CA TYR A 127 0.35 -11.62 18.63
C TYR A 127 1.09 -12.68 19.42
N VAL A 128 1.46 -12.34 20.65
CA VAL A 128 2.08 -13.26 21.60
C VAL A 128 1.17 -13.33 22.82
N TYR A 129 0.86 -14.53 23.27
CA TYR A 129 -0.01 -14.75 24.42
C TYR A 129 0.47 -15.96 25.22
N GLU A 130 0.15 -15.98 26.51
CA GLU A 130 0.46 -17.09 27.40
C GLU A 130 -0.79 -17.97 27.56
N GLU A 131 -0.63 -19.27 27.34
CA GLU A 131 -1.70 -20.25 27.51
C GLU A 131 -1.14 -21.48 28.21
N GLY A 132 -1.64 -21.76 29.42
CA GLY A 132 -1.21 -22.92 30.21
C GLY A 132 0.27 -22.93 30.58
N GLY A 133 0.89 -21.77 30.83
CA GLY A 133 2.32 -21.64 31.16
C GLY A 133 3.27 -21.76 29.96
N ALA A 134 2.75 -21.80 28.73
CA ALA A 134 3.53 -21.75 27.49
C ALA A 134 3.28 -20.45 26.73
N VAL A 135 4.34 -19.87 26.18
CA VAL A 135 4.24 -18.71 25.28
C VAL A 135 3.89 -19.21 23.87
N ARG A 136 2.77 -18.73 23.34
CA ARG A 136 2.29 -19.00 21.98
C ARG A 136 2.32 -17.73 21.15
N SER A 137 2.35 -17.89 19.83
CA SER A 137 2.22 -16.78 18.90
C SER A 137 1.33 -17.13 17.72
N PHE A 138 0.63 -16.14 17.19
CA PHE A 138 -0.06 -16.25 15.92
C PHE A 138 0.17 -14.99 15.08
N ALA A 139 0.25 -15.17 13.77
CA ALA A 139 0.38 -14.09 12.80
C ALA A 139 -0.91 -13.96 12.00
N LYS A 140 -1.36 -12.73 11.77
CA LYS A 140 -2.54 -12.43 10.97
C LYS A 140 -2.22 -11.42 9.87
N ARG A 141 -2.77 -11.68 8.68
CA ARG A 141 -2.71 -10.80 7.51
C ARG A 141 -4.07 -10.15 7.30
N TYR A 142 -4.05 -8.87 6.98
CA TYR A 142 -5.24 -8.07 6.67
C TYR A 142 -5.04 -7.44 5.30
N PRO A 143 -5.57 -8.03 4.21
CA PRO A 143 -5.53 -7.43 2.89
C PRO A 143 -6.44 -6.19 2.81
N TYR A 144 -6.02 -5.18 2.05
CA TYR A 144 -6.79 -3.93 1.91
C TYR A 144 -8.17 -4.12 1.30
N GLU A 145 -8.30 -5.04 0.34
CA GLU A 145 -9.55 -5.33 -0.36
C GLU A 145 -10.62 -5.86 0.60
N GLN A 146 -10.20 -6.52 1.69
CA GLN A 146 -11.09 -7.09 2.69
C GLN A 146 -11.32 -6.16 3.90
N TYR A 147 -10.34 -5.31 4.20
CA TYR A 147 -10.31 -4.46 5.41
C TYR A 147 -9.88 -3.00 5.12
N PRO A 148 -10.49 -2.29 4.16
CA PRO A 148 -9.97 -1.01 3.69
C PRO A 148 -9.95 0.07 4.78
N GLY A 149 -10.93 0.05 5.69
CA GLY A 149 -10.99 0.97 6.83
C GLY A 149 -9.87 0.81 7.87
N MET A 150 -9.01 -0.22 7.77
CA MET A 150 -7.86 -0.39 8.65
C MET A 150 -6.60 0.36 8.18
N PHE A 151 -6.60 0.82 6.92
CA PHE A 151 -5.42 1.37 6.26
C PHE A 151 -5.37 2.89 6.32
N ASP A 152 -4.16 3.42 6.44
CA ASP A 152 -3.89 4.85 6.34
C ASP A 152 -3.28 5.13 4.97
N LEU A 153 -4.12 5.50 4.00
CA LEU A 153 -3.66 5.73 2.62
C LEU A 153 -2.68 6.91 2.52
N LYS A 154 -2.65 7.83 3.49
CA LYS A 154 -1.63 8.89 3.54
C LYS A 154 -0.23 8.31 3.84
N ALA A 155 -0.15 7.20 4.55
CA ALA A 155 1.13 6.52 4.76
C ALA A 155 1.64 5.90 3.44
N VAL A 156 0.75 5.37 2.61
CA VAL A 156 1.07 4.82 1.30
C VAL A 156 1.52 5.92 0.35
N ASP A 157 0.78 7.03 0.28
CA ASP A 157 1.14 8.18 -0.56
C ASP A 157 2.52 8.76 -0.20
N ARG A 158 2.84 8.88 1.11
CA ARG A 158 4.18 9.29 1.56
C ARG A 158 5.27 8.30 1.14
N GLU A 159 4.99 7.01 1.18
CA GLU A 159 5.96 6.01 0.73
C GLU A 159 6.19 6.10 -0.79
N LEU A 160 5.13 6.27 -1.59
CA LEU A 160 5.28 6.48 -3.02
C LEU A 160 6.03 7.78 -3.34
N ALA A 161 5.80 8.85 -2.56
CA ALA A 161 6.56 10.09 -2.69
C ALA A 161 8.05 9.91 -2.33
N ARG A 162 8.37 9.09 -1.32
CA ARG A 162 9.76 8.72 -0.98
C ARG A 162 10.42 7.98 -2.14
N VAL A 163 9.74 6.97 -2.68
CA VAL A 163 10.23 6.20 -3.83
C VAL A 163 10.44 7.12 -5.04
N ARG A 164 9.50 8.01 -5.34
CA ARG A 164 9.66 9.02 -6.40
C ARG A 164 10.92 9.85 -6.20
N GLY A 165 11.10 10.44 -5.02
CA GLY A 165 12.27 11.29 -4.74
C GLY A 165 13.60 10.52 -4.86
N MET A 166 13.61 9.24 -4.46
CA MET A 166 14.76 8.36 -4.63
C MET A 166 15.08 8.11 -6.11
N LEU A 167 14.08 7.79 -6.93
CA LEU A 167 14.27 7.56 -8.37
C LEU A 167 14.70 8.84 -9.08
N GLU A 168 14.06 9.97 -8.80
CA GLU A 168 14.44 11.27 -9.36
C GLU A 168 15.88 11.63 -9.03
N ALA A 169 16.33 11.40 -7.79
CA ALA A 169 17.71 11.64 -7.39
C ALA A 169 18.69 10.71 -8.14
N ALA A 170 18.36 9.42 -8.27
CA ALA A 170 19.21 8.44 -8.94
C ALA A 170 19.34 8.68 -10.45
N LEU A 171 18.32 9.26 -11.07
CA LEU A 171 18.32 9.57 -12.50
C LEU A 171 19.11 10.84 -12.83
N ARG A 172 19.17 11.82 -11.92
CA ARG A 172 19.98 13.05 -12.06
C ARG A 172 21.48 12.84 -11.85
N GLN A 173 21.90 11.84 -11.06
CA GLN A 173 23.32 11.62 -10.74
C GLN A 173 24.19 11.19 -11.94
N GLY A 174 23.61 10.93 -13.11
CA GLY A 174 24.32 10.58 -14.35
C GLY A 174 24.56 11.73 -15.33
N GLU A 175 24.16 12.98 -15.01
CA GLU A 175 24.28 14.15 -15.91
C GLU A 175 25.62 14.91 -15.79
N ARG A 176 26.72 14.22 -15.44
CA ARG A 176 28.06 14.83 -15.33
C ARG A 176 28.99 14.39 -16.43
#